data_AF-T1BB40-F1
#
_entry.id   AF-T1BB40-F1
#
_cell.length_a   1.000
_cell.length_b   1.000
_cell.length_c   1.000
_cell.angle_alpha   90.00
_cell.angle_beta   90.00
_cell.angle_gamma   90.00
#
_symmetry.space_group_name_H-M   'P 1'
#
loop_
_entity.id
_entity.type
_entity.pdbx_description
1 polymer ?
#
loop_
_entity_poly.entity_id
_entity_poly.type
_entity_poly.pdbx_seq_one_letter_code
_entity_poly.pdbx_strand_id
1 'polypeptide(L)'
;MGNYISSGYPYIVNSGQNSIADTLALAFMVVGWLLGIGALNYPLAKLIGREAPAEVEVKGWSKYFRYNTDHKVVGLQYVVGVILFMFTGGLLAMAIRTELLNPTTHVFGPGTYIEIVSEHGTIMMMMATSIVVGPLGNYFVPLMIGSRRMAFPRIEAFSFWIFMAG
;
A
#
# COMPACT_ATOMS: atom_id res chain seq x y z
N MET A 1 3.10 -22.58 -13.94
CA MET A 1 4.47 -23.01 -14.28
C MET A 1 5.21 -23.58 -13.06
N GLY A 2 5.17 -22.94 -11.87
CA GLY A 2 5.88 -23.43 -10.67
C GLY A 2 5.50 -24.83 -10.17
N ASN A 3 4.21 -25.21 -10.22
CA ASN A 3 3.76 -26.55 -9.79
C ASN A 3 4.28 -27.71 -10.66
N TYR A 4 4.64 -27.47 -11.93
CA TYR A 4 5.14 -28.53 -12.81
C TYR A 4 6.63 -28.84 -12.60
N ILE A 5 7.39 -27.87 -12.08
CA ILE A 5 8.83 -28.01 -11.80
C ILE A 5 9.07 -28.56 -10.38
N SER A 6 8.08 -28.44 -9.49
CA SER A 6 8.23 -28.73 -8.06
C SER A 6 7.62 -30.06 -7.59
N SER A 7 7.21 -30.95 -8.49
CA SER A 7 6.47 -32.18 -8.12
C SER A 7 7.23 -33.17 -7.22
N GLY A 8 8.54 -32.98 -7.02
CA GLY A 8 9.39 -33.79 -6.13
C GLY A 8 9.60 -33.26 -4.71
N TYR A 9 9.12 -32.04 -4.38
CA TYR A 9 9.34 -31.44 -3.06
C TYR A 9 8.03 -31.40 -2.26
N PRO A 10 7.86 -32.24 -1.22
CA PRO A 10 6.59 -32.39 -0.48
C PRO A 10 6.11 -31.11 0.22
N TYR A 11 7.00 -30.13 0.42
CA TYR A 11 6.65 -28.81 0.97
C TYR A 11 5.97 -27.84 -0.03
N ILE A 12 6.00 -28.13 -1.33
CA ILE A 12 5.51 -27.22 -2.38
C ILE A 12 4.23 -27.77 -3.05
N VAL A 13 3.86 -29.02 -2.78
CA VAL A 13 2.74 -29.72 -3.43
C VAL A 13 1.37 -29.03 -3.22
N ASN A 14 1.24 -28.17 -2.20
CA ASN A 14 0.02 -27.41 -1.91
C ASN A 14 0.16 -25.89 -2.09
N SER A 15 1.33 -25.35 -2.45
CA SER A 15 1.57 -23.89 -2.47
C SER A 15 1.01 -23.16 -3.69
N GLY A 16 0.20 -23.82 -4.53
CA GLY A 16 -0.23 -23.28 -5.83
C GLY A 16 -1.59 -23.75 -6.32
N GLN A 17 -2.41 -24.39 -5.47
CA GLN A 17 -3.72 -24.89 -5.90
C GLN A 17 -4.76 -23.75 -6.05
N ASN A 18 -4.55 -22.61 -5.39
CA ASN A 18 -5.48 -21.48 -5.37
C ASN A 18 -4.92 -20.20 -6.01
N SER A 19 -3.78 -20.23 -6.71
CA SER A 19 -3.14 -19.00 -7.20
C SER A 19 -4.04 -18.12 -8.05
N ILE A 20 -4.93 -18.70 -8.87
CA ILE A 20 -5.91 -17.92 -9.65
C ILE A 20 -6.94 -17.26 -8.73
N ALA A 21 -7.46 -18.00 -7.74
CA ALA A 21 -8.42 -17.47 -6.79
C ALA A 21 -7.80 -16.36 -5.93
N ASP A 22 -6.57 -16.55 -5.45
CA ASP A 22 -5.87 -15.56 -4.62
C ASP A 22 -5.55 -14.30 -5.43
N THR A 23 -5.08 -14.45 -6.68
CA THR A 23 -4.79 -13.31 -7.56
C THR A 23 -6.07 -12.53 -7.89
N LEU A 24 -7.16 -13.23 -8.20
CA LEU A 24 -8.45 -12.59 -8.45
C LEU A 24 -9.00 -11.92 -7.20
N ALA A 25 -8.92 -12.57 -6.04
CA ALA A 25 -9.37 -12.01 -4.77
C ALA A 25 -8.61 -10.72 -4.44
N LEU A 26 -7.29 -10.70 -4.59
CA LEU A 26 -6.48 -9.50 -4.39
C LEU A 26 -6.83 -8.41 -5.41
N ALA A 27 -6.99 -8.75 -6.69
CA ALA A 27 -7.37 -7.78 -7.71
C ALA A 27 -8.74 -7.15 -7.42
N PHE A 28 -9.75 -7.96 -7.08
CA PHE A 28 -11.07 -7.46 -6.72
C PHE A 28 -11.07 -6.67 -5.40
N MET A 29 -10.23 -7.05 -4.43
CA MET A 29 -10.07 -6.32 -3.18
C MET A 29 -9.50 -4.92 -3.43
N VAL A 30 -8.44 -4.81 -4.25
CA VAL A 30 -7.83 -3.52 -4.61
C VAL A 30 -8.82 -2.65 -5.39
N VAL A 31 -9.52 -3.21 -6.39
CA VAL A 31 -10.52 -2.47 -7.15
C VAL A 31 -11.68 -2.04 -6.25
N GLY A 32 -12.16 -2.92 -5.36
CA GLY A 32 -13.20 -2.62 -4.39
C GLY A 32 -12.80 -1.53 -3.41
N TRP A 33 -11.56 -1.55 -2.92
CA TRP A 33 -10.98 -0.50 -2.09
C TRP A 33 -11.00 0.86 -2.79
N LEU A 34 -10.49 0.91 -4.04
CA LEU A 34 -10.42 2.13 -4.84
C LEU A 34 -11.82 2.67 -5.23
N LEU A 35 -12.79 1.79 -5.45
CA LEU A 35 -14.20 2.15 -5.61
C LEU A 35 -14.78 2.74 -4.32
N GLY A 36 -14.54 2.09 -3.18
CA GLY A 36 -15.08 2.49 -1.87
C GLY A 36 -14.62 3.87 -1.42
N ILE A 37 -13.35 4.21 -1.64
CA ILE A 37 -12.81 5.56 -1.33
C ILE A 37 -13.25 6.62 -2.36
N GLY A 38 -13.81 6.21 -3.49
CA GLY A 38 -14.29 7.07 -4.57
C GLY A 38 -13.22 7.50 -5.58
N ALA A 39 -12.02 6.91 -5.54
CA ALA A 39 -10.93 7.25 -6.46
C ALA A 39 -11.27 6.90 -7.93
N LEU A 40 -12.07 5.86 -8.14
CA LEU A 40 -12.49 5.42 -9.48
C LEU A 40 -13.74 6.13 -10.02
N ASN A 41 -14.41 6.97 -9.23
CA ASN A 41 -15.63 7.66 -9.68
C ASN A 41 -15.38 8.59 -10.88
N TYR A 42 -14.25 9.30 -10.89
CA TYR A 42 -13.85 10.18 -11.99
C TYR A 42 -13.55 9.42 -13.30
N PRO A 43 -12.62 8.42 -13.33
CA PRO A 43 -12.34 7.68 -14.55
C PRO A 43 -13.55 6.88 -15.05
N LEU A 44 -14.35 6.28 -14.17
CA LEU A 44 -15.56 5.54 -14.56
C LEU A 44 -16.63 6.47 -15.18
N ALA A 45 -16.90 7.62 -14.56
CA ALA A 45 -17.84 8.59 -15.13
C ALA A 45 -17.42 9.03 -16.54
N LYS A 46 -16.11 9.28 -16.72
CA LYS A 46 -15.55 9.67 -18.02
C LYS A 46 -15.60 8.55 -19.06
N LEU A 47 -15.37 7.29 -18.67
CA LEU A 47 -15.51 6.12 -19.55
C LEU A 47 -16.96 5.91 -20.03
N ILE A 48 -17.94 6.25 -19.18
CA ILE A 48 -19.37 6.12 -19.48
C ILE A 48 -19.89 7.36 -20.25
N GLY A 49 -19.04 8.36 -20.52
CA GLY A 49 -19.42 9.59 -21.22
C GLY A 49 -20.30 10.54 -20.39
N ARG A 50 -20.34 10.35 -19.07
CA ARG A 50 -21.02 11.27 -18.14
C ARG A 50 -20.09 12.42 -17.75
N GLU A 51 -20.69 13.55 -17.39
CA GLU A 51 -19.92 14.64 -16.78
C GLU A 51 -19.24 14.15 -15.51
N ALA A 52 -17.97 14.52 -15.37
CA ALA A 52 -17.22 14.21 -14.16
C ALA A 52 -17.93 14.84 -12.95
N PRO A 53 -18.21 14.08 -11.88
CA PRO A 53 -18.85 14.64 -10.70
C PRO A 53 -18.00 15.80 -10.17
N ALA A 54 -18.67 16.91 -9.84
CA ALA A 54 -18.02 18.08 -9.24
C ALA A 54 -17.18 17.65 -8.03
N GLU A 55 -16.03 18.26 -7.85
CA GLU A 55 -15.13 17.98 -6.74
C GLU A 55 -15.87 18.26 -5.42
N VAL A 56 -16.32 17.20 -4.76
CA VAL A 56 -17.07 17.31 -3.51
C VAL A 56 -16.07 17.78 -2.46
N GLU A 57 -16.20 19.03 -2.02
CA GLU A 57 -15.43 19.56 -0.90
C GLU A 57 -15.85 18.80 0.37
N VAL A 58 -15.10 17.75 0.71
CA VAL A 58 -15.35 16.95 1.91
C VAL A 58 -14.97 17.81 3.12
N LYS A 59 -15.97 18.41 3.77
CA LYS A 59 -15.78 19.19 4.99
C LYS A 59 -15.70 18.26 6.21
N GLY A 60 -14.76 18.54 7.12
CA GLY A 60 -14.56 17.80 8.37
C GLY A 60 -13.37 16.83 8.34
N TRP A 61 -13.31 15.93 9.33
CA TRP A 61 -12.21 14.97 9.55
C TRP A 61 -12.21 13.81 8.55
N SER A 62 -13.36 13.52 7.94
CA SER A 62 -13.49 12.46 6.93
C SER A 62 -12.66 12.73 5.67
N LYS A 63 -12.21 13.97 5.45
CA LYS A 63 -11.33 14.34 4.32
C LYS A 63 -9.98 13.62 4.33
N TYR A 64 -9.50 13.19 5.49
CA TYR A 64 -8.23 12.48 5.63
C TYR A 64 -8.36 11.00 5.26
N PHE A 65 -9.57 10.43 5.29
CA PHE A 65 -9.82 9.03 4.97
C PHE A 65 -10.43 8.85 3.57
N ARG A 66 -10.55 9.91 2.78
CA ARG A 66 -11.15 9.90 1.45
C ARG A 66 -10.21 10.49 0.41
N TYR A 67 -10.49 10.19 -0.86
CA TYR A 67 -9.79 10.78 -1.98
C TYR A 67 -9.93 12.31 -1.99
N ASN A 68 -8.80 13.02 -1.96
CA ASN A 68 -8.73 14.48 -1.90
C ASN A 68 -7.54 14.98 -2.74
N THR A 69 -7.71 16.11 -3.43
CA THR A 69 -6.69 16.69 -4.33
C THR A 69 -5.82 17.76 -3.66
N ASP A 70 -6.13 18.17 -2.43
CA ASP A 70 -5.30 19.10 -1.67
C ASP A 70 -3.98 18.44 -1.26
N HIS A 71 -2.87 18.97 -1.76
CA HIS A 71 -1.52 18.46 -1.53
C HIS A 71 -1.13 18.44 -0.05
N LYS A 72 -1.71 19.31 0.79
CA LYS A 72 -1.48 19.30 2.24
C LYS A 72 -2.16 18.11 2.91
N VAL A 73 -3.36 17.75 2.45
CA VAL A 73 -4.11 16.60 2.96
C VAL A 73 -3.43 15.31 2.51
N VAL A 74 -3.03 15.22 1.24
CA VAL A 74 -2.30 14.07 0.69
C VAL A 74 -0.95 13.89 1.40
N GLY A 75 -0.20 14.98 1.64
CA GLY A 75 1.04 14.92 2.41
C GLY A 75 0.84 14.35 3.83
N LEU A 76 -0.22 14.75 4.53
CA LEU A 76 -0.53 14.21 5.86
C LEU A 76 -0.99 12.75 5.80
N GLN A 77 -1.77 12.38 4.79
CA GLN A 77 -2.17 10.99 4.53
C GLN A 77 -0.95 10.08 4.36
N TYR A 78 0.06 10.53 3.61
CA TYR A 78 1.34 9.83 3.48
C TYR A 78 2.09 9.69 4.80
N VAL A 79 2.13 10.74 5.64
CA VAL A 79 2.78 10.67 6.97
C VAL A 79 2.14 9.56 7.81
N VAL A 80 0.81 9.53 7.88
CA VAL A 80 0.09 8.51 8.66
C VAL A 80 0.32 7.12 8.07
N GLY A 81 0.21 6.97 6.75
CA GLY A 81 0.44 5.68 6.07
C GLY A 81 1.84 5.14 6.32
N VAL A 82 2.87 5.98 6.16
CA VAL A 82 4.27 5.61 6.42
C VAL A 82 4.47 5.17 7.87
N ILE A 83 3.88 5.87 8.86
CA ILE A 83 4.00 5.48 10.26
C ILE A 83 3.35 4.11 10.51
N LEU A 84 2.21 3.83 9.88
CA LEU A 84 1.55 2.52 9.98
C LEU A 84 2.43 1.41 9.40
N PHE A 85 2.99 1.59 8.20
CA PHE A 85 3.90 0.61 7.59
C PHE A 85 5.20 0.45 8.38
N MET A 86 5.75 1.55 8.93
CA MET A 86 6.90 1.50 9.84
C MET A 86 6.60 0.67 11.08
N PHE A 87 5.41 0.83 11.67
CA PHE A 87 5.01 0.04 12.83
C PHE A 87 4.87 -1.44 12.48
N THR A 88 4.23 -1.78 11.36
CA THR A 88 4.11 -3.17 10.87
C THR A 88 5.48 -3.77 10.59
N GLY A 89 6.35 -3.07 9.86
CA GLY A 89 7.73 -3.49 9.60
C GLY A 89 8.54 -3.66 10.90
N GLY A 90 8.35 -2.75 11.86
CA GLY A 90 8.95 -2.83 13.19
C GLY A 90 8.47 -4.04 14.00
N LEU A 91 7.18 -4.38 13.93
CA LEU A 91 6.64 -5.59 14.57
C LEU A 91 7.23 -6.86 13.95
N LEU A 92 7.37 -6.93 12.63
CA LEU A 92 8.05 -8.06 11.97
C LEU A 92 9.52 -8.15 12.38
N ALA A 93 10.23 -7.02 12.51
CA ALA A 93 11.59 -7.00 13.04
C ALA A 93 11.67 -7.53 14.49
N MET A 94 10.67 -7.20 15.32
CA MET A 94 10.58 -7.74 16.67
C MET A 94 10.31 -9.25 16.64
N ALA A 95 9.48 -9.75 15.72
CA ALA A 95 9.26 -11.19 15.53
C ALA A 95 10.56 -11.93 15.15
N ILE A 96 11.35 -11.37 14.22
CA ILE A 96 12.68 -11.88 13.86
C ILE A 96 13.58 -11.93 15.11
N ARG A 97 13.59 -10.83 15.88
CA ARG A 97 14.41 -10.72 17.09
C ARG A 97 13.99 -11.69 18.19
N THR A 98 12.70 -12.00 18.30
CA THR A 98 12.21 -12.97 19.29
C THR A 98 12.71 -14.38 19.00
N GLU A 99 12.84 -14.76 17.73
CA GLU A 99 13.39 -16.07 17.34
C GLU A 99 14.91 -16.15 17.62
N LEU A 100 15.62 -15.03 17.50
CA LEU A 100 17.07 -14.92 17.75
C LEU A 100 17.47 -14.91 19.24
N LEU A 101 16.52 -14.92 20.18
CA LEU A 101 16.83 -14.88 21.62
C LEU A 101 17.52 -16.15 22.12
N ASN A 102 17.36 -17.27 21.42
CA ASN A 102 17.95 -18.55 21.79
C ASN A 102 18.39 -19.31 20.51
N PRO A 103 19.42 -20.16 20.61
CA PRO A 103 20.00 -20.85 19.46
C PRO A 103 19.16 -22.04 18.92
N THR A 104 18.09 -22.43 19.61
CA THR A 104 17.14 -23.47 19.20
C THR A 104 15.81 -22.85 18.77
N THR A 105 15.07 -23.47 17.85
CA THR A 105 13.78 -22.94 17.36
C THR A 105 12.75 -22.81 18.48
N HIS A 106 12.09 -21.66 18.61
CA HIS A 106 11.13 -21.38 19.68
C HIS A 106 9.70 -21.12 19.22
N VAL A 107 9.50 -20.15 18.32
CA VAL A 107 8.16 -19.59 18.02
C VAL A 107 7.75 -19.89 16.59
N PHE A 108 8.68 -19.82 15.64
CA PHE A 108 8.39 -19.99 14.22
C PHE A 108 9.20 -21.15 13.61
N GLY A 109 8.59 -21.88 12.68
CA GLY A 109 9.30 -22.86 11.87
C GLY A 109 10.25 -22.19 10.88
N PRO A 110 11.28 -22.89 10.36
CA PRO A 110 12.28 -22.31 9.44
C PRO A 110 11.68 -21.65 8.19
N GLY A 111 10.60 -22.21 7.63
CA GLY A 111 9.92 -21.64 6.47
C GLY A 111 9.26 -20.29 6.79
N THR A 112 8.49 -20.22 7.88
CA THR A 112 7.81 -18.99 8.32
C THR A 112 8.81 -17.90 8.71
N TYR A 113 9.95 -18.27 9.30
CA TYR A 113 11.00 -17.30 9.61
C TYR A 113 11.53 -16.61 8.34
N ILE A 114 11.84 -17.38 7.29
CA ILE A 114 12.31 -16.83 6.01
C ILE A 114 11.25 -15.93 5.38
N GLU A 115 9.97 -16.31 5.48
CA GLU A 115 8.84 -15.51 4.99
C GLU A 115 8.72 -14.17 5.73
N ILE A 116 8.78 -14.19 7.08
CA ILE A 116 8.75 -12.97 7.91
C ILE A 116 9.94 -12.04 7.58
N VAL A 117 11.15 -12.58 7.42
CA VAL A 117 12.34 -11.81 7.06
C VAL A 117 12.17 -11.16 5.68
N SER A 118 11.66 -11.91 4.71
CA SER A 118 11.39 -11.41 3.37
C SER A 118 10.35 -10.28 3.39
N GLU A 119 9.26 -10.45 4.13
CA GLU A 119 8.19 -9.46 4.24
C GLU A 119 8.67 -8.17 4.93
N HIS A 120 9.43 -8.30 6.02
CA HIS A 120 10.07 -7.17 6.68
C HIS A 120 10.95 -6.38 5.71
N GLY A 121 11.79 -7.07 4.91
CA GLY A 121 12.66 -6.44 3.92
C GLY A 121 11.89 -5.68 2.84
N THR A 122 10.83 -6.29 2.29
CA THR A 122 9.99 -5.69 1.25
C THR A 122 9.33 -4.40 1.74
N ILE A 123 8.70 -4.42 2.92
CA ILE A 123 8.03 -3.25 3.50
C ILE A 123 9.04 -2.11 3.73
N MET A 124 10.22 -2.43 4.28
CA MET A 124 11.25 -1.41 4.56
C MET A 124 11.84 -0.79 3.28
N MET A 125 12.04 -1.58 2.23
CA MET A 125 12.51 -1.07 0.93
C MET A 125 11.48 -0.14 0.28
N MET A 126 10.21 -0.53 0.24
CA MET A 126 9.15 0.33 -0.32
C MET A 126 8.99 1.62 0.49
N MET A 127 9.08 1.53 1.81
CA MET A 127 8.96 2.68 2.70
C MET A 127 10.09 3.70 2.54
N ALA A 128 11.31 3.26 2.22
CA ALA A 128 12.45 4.16 2.03
C ALA A 128 12.17 5.23 0.97
N THR A 129 11.56 4.85 -0.15
CA THR A 129 11.13 5.79 -1.20
C THR A 129 9.90 6.59 -0.76
N SER A 130 8.91 5.95 -0.14
CA SER A 130 7.65 6.60 0.25
C SER A 130 7.82 7.69 1.32
N ILE A 131 8.78 7.57 2.24
CA ILE A 131 9.09 8.60 3.24
C ILE A 131 9.57 9.90 2.58
N VAL A 132 10.38 9.78 1.53
CA VAL A 132 11.00 10.94 0.87
C VAL A 132 10.01 11.55 -0.11
N VAL A 133 9.40 10.72 -0.97
CA VAL A 133 8.55 11.23 -2.05
C VAL A 133 7.16 11.63 -1.54
N GLY A 134 6.57 10.85 -0.62
CA GLY A 134 5.21 11.06 -0.14
C GLY A 134 5.08 12.30 0.75
N PRO A 135 5.49 12.25 2.02
CA PRO A 135 5.39 13.37 2.96
C PRO A 135 6.17 14.62 2.51
N LEU A 136 7.45 14.45 2.18
CA LEU A 136 8.31 15.60 1.93
C LEU A 136 8.01 16.23 0.56
N GLY A 137 7.83 15.39 -0.46
CA GLY A 137 7.46 15.82 -1.80
C GLY A 137 6.11 16.52 -1.84
N ASN A 138 5.05 15.88 -1.36
CA ASN A 138 3.69 16.44 -1.50
C ASN A 138 3.40 17.62 -0.59
N TYR A 139 3.96 17.62 0.62
CA TYR A 139 3.68 18.68 1.58
C TYR A 139 4.57 19.90 1.34
N PHE A 140 5.89 19.71 1.22
CA PHE A 140 6.84 20.82 1.23
C PHE A 140 7.15 21.38 -0.16
N VAL A 141 7.25 20.57 -1.22
CA VAL A 141 7.68 21.08 -2.54
C VAL A 141 6.76 22.21 -3.05
N PRO A 142 5.42 22.08 -3.01
CA PRO A 142 4.53 23.16 -3.44
C PRO A 142 4.69 24.44 -2.63
N LEU A 143 4.97 24.31 -1.33
CA LEU A 143 5.19 25.43 -0.41
C LEU A 143 6.52 26.13 -0.70
N MET A 144 7.57 25.36 -0.99
CA MET A 144 8.90 25.89 -1.32
C MET A 144 8.90 26.69 -2.63
N ILE A 145 8.11 26.29 -3.62
CA ILE A 145 7.96 27.01 -4.89
C ILE A 145 6.85 28.08 -4.87
N GLY A 146 6.14 28.25 -3.75
CA GLY A 146 5.05 29.22 -3.61
C GLY A 146 3.78 28.89 -4.41
N SER A 147 3.62 27.64 -4.86
CA SER A 147 2.45 27.21 -5.63
C SER A 147 1.26 26.87 -4.73
N ARG A 148 0.04 27.10 -5.24
CA ARG A 148 -1.20 26.79 -4.49
C ARG A 148 -1.60 25.31 -4.56
N ARG A 149 -1.15 24.58 -5.58
CA ARG A 149 -1.54 23.18 -5.89
C ARG A 149 -0.41 22.45 -6.61
N MET A 150 -0.40 21.12 -6.55
CA MET A 150 0.48 20.27 -7.35
C MET A 150 0.19 20.38 -8.85
N ALA A 151 1.17 20.04 -9.70
CA ALA A 151 1.02 20.05 -11.16
C ALA A 151 -0.08 19.10 -11.65
N PHE A 152 -0.18 17.91 -11.03
CA PHE A 152 -1.21 16.91 -11.33
C PHE A 152 -1.92 16.42 -10.06
N PRO A 153 -2.81 17.23 -9.44
CA PRO A 153 -3.39 16.95 -8.13
C PRO A 153 -4.13 15.61 -8.04
N ARG A 154 -4.80 15.21 -9.13
CA ARG A 154 -5.59 13.99 -9.18
C ARG A 154 -4.75 12.73 -9.29
N ILE A 155 -3.69 12.78 -10.10
CA ILE A 155 -2.79 11.65 -10.28
C ILE A 155 -2.05 11.41 -8.96
N GLU A 156 -1.59 12.49 -8.32
CA GLU A 156 -0.88 12.39 -7.06
C GLU A 156 -1.74 11.84 -5.92
N ALA A 157 -2.96 12.34 -5.79
CA ALA A 157 -3.92 11.78 -4.84
C ALA A 157 -4.16 10.28 -5.12
N PHE A 158 -4.22 9.87 -6.39
CA PHE A 158 -4.43 8.48 -6.77
C PHE A 158 -3.21 7.59 -6.44
N SER A 159 -2.00 8.10 -6.63
CA SER A 159 -0.75 7.42 -6.26
C SER A 159 -0.72 7.02 -4.79
N PHE A 160 -1.19 7.90 -3.89
CA PHE A 160 -1.28 7.59 -2.46
C PHE A 160 -2.17 6.37 -2.19
N TRP A 161 -3.35 6.31 -2.81
CA TRP A 161 -4.30 5.23 -2.56
C TRP A 161 -3.90 3.90 -3.20
N ILE A 162 -3.14 3.94 -4.30
CA ILE A 162 -2.47 2.75 -4.83
C ILE A 162 -1.40 2.28 -3.84
N PHE A 163 -0.57 3.19 -3.33
CA PHE A 163 0.46 2.85 -2.35
C PHE A 163 -0.14 2.23 -1.07
N MET A 164 -1.31 2.67 -0.63
CA MET A 164 -2.00 2.06 0.52
C MET A 164 -2.64 0.70 0.22
N ALA A 165 -2.88 0.38 -1.05
CA ALA A 165 -3.53 -0.87 -1.47
C ALA A 165 -2.53 -1.98 -1.85
N GLY A 166 -1.32 -1.58 -2.23
CA GLY A 166 -0.19 -2.50 -2.49
C GLY A 166 0.54 -2.83 -1.20
#